data_AF-A0A0M0BHH2-F1
#
_entry.id   AF-A0A0M0BHH2-F1
#
_cell.length_a   1.000
_cell.length_b   1.000
_cell.length_c   1.000
_cell.angle_alpha   90.00
_cell.angle_beta   90.00
_cell.angle_gamma   90.00
#
_symmetry.space_group_name_H-M   'P 1'
#
loop_
_entity.id
_entity.type
_entity.pdbx_description
1 polymer ?
#
loop_
_entity_poly.entity_id
_entity_poly.type
_entity_poly.pdbx_seq_one_letter_code
_entity_poly.pdbx_strand_id
1 'polypeptide(L)'
;QNSLNDEIVAHIVGYHRTVGCVPTISAGVYKPGQVVRTDPMTTHCFTVGELSGRITPRVREVVAALQVIGPSEATTNIWGARWAKMVTNCMGNALAGLMGPNVARHNVISLLWLESAWEAKSCELPKR
;
A
#
# COMPACT_ATOMS: atom_id res chain seq x y z
N GLN A 1 -8.09 -0.49 0.42
CA GLN A 1 -8.40 -0.63 -1.03
C GLN A 1 -7.11 -0.43 -1.81
N ASN A 2 -6.86 -1.25 -2.83
CA ASN A 2 -5.58 -1.28 -3.53
C ASN A 2 -5.42 -0.23 -4.66
N SER A 3 -6.46 0.58 -4.90
CA SER A 3 -6.51 1.62 -5.94
C SER A 3 -6.38 3.03 -5.36
N LEU A 4 -6.45 4.07 -6.20
CA LEU A 4 -6.39 5.49 -5.80
C LEU A 4 -7.78 6.12 -5.69
N ASN A 5 -8.55 5.68 -4.70
CA ASN A 5 -9.92 6.14 -4.50
C ASN A 5 -10.08 7.20 -3.40
N ASP A 6 -8.98 7.60 -2.75
CA ASP A 6 -8.98 8.45 -1.55
C ASP A 6 -9.62 9.81 -1.82
N GLU A 7 -9.42 10.41 -2.99
CA GLU A 7 -10.08 11.67 -3.35
C GLU A 7 -11.60 11.52 -3.45
N ILE A 8 -12.08 10.45 -4.08
CA ILE A 8 -13.52 10.17 -4.22
C ILE A 8 -14.13 9.93 -2.84
N VAL A 9 -13.48 9.10 -2.02
CA VAL A 9 -13.92 8.84 -0.65
C VAL A 9 -13.94 10.15 0.14
N ALA A 10 -12.87 10.94 0.08
CA ALA A 10 -12.78 12.22 0.76
C ALA A 10 -13.81 13.25 0.27
N HIS A 11 -14.27 13.16 -0.98
CA HIS A 11 -15.35 14.00 -1.48
C HIS A 11 -16.71 13.64 -0.87
N ILE A 12 -16.95 12.34 -0.62
CA ILE A 12 -18.20 11.83 -0.06
C ILE A 12 -18.22 11.98 1.46
N VAL A 13 -17.18 11.52 2.14
CA VAL A 13 -17.10 11.49 3.60
C VAL A 13 -16.34 12.68 4.17
N GLY A 14 -15.68 13.52 3.36
CA GLY A 14 -14.91 14.67 3.83
C GLY A 14 -13.44 14.32 4.11
N TYR A 15 -12.54 15.22 3.71
CA TYR A 15 -11.09 15.11 3.92
C TYR A 15 -10.71 14.93 5.39
N HIS A 16 -11.38 15.65 6.30
CA HIS A 16 -11.15 15.55 7.74
C HIS A 16 -11.59 14.21 8.34
N ARG A 17 -12.29 13.34 7.60
CA ARG A 17 -12.66 11.97 8.02
C ARG A 17 -11.96 10.89 7.21
N THR A 18 -11.04 11.27 6.32
CA THR A 18 -10.32 10.34 5.45
C THR A 18 -8.84 10.31 5.81
N VAL A 19 -8.27 9.11 5.92
CA VAL A 19 -6.84 8.87 6.15
C VAL A 19 -6.40 7.79 5.16
N GLY A 20 -5.25 8.00 4.53
CA GLY A 20 -4.69 7.00 3.62
C GLY A 20 -3.95 5.91 4.38
N CYS A 21 -4.05 4.68 3.87
CA CYS A 21 -3.36 3.52 4.42
C CYS A 21 -2.96 2.58 3.28
N VAL A 22 -1.68 2.19 3.28
CA VAL A 22 -1.10 1.24 2.33
C VAL A 22 -0.72 -0.03 3.08
N PRO A 23 -1.48 -1.12 2.91
CA PRO A 23 -1.09 -2.43 3.42
C PRO A 23 -0.05 -3.09 2.51
N THR A 24 1.04 -3.58 3.11
CA THR A 24 2.10 -4.38 2.47
C THR A 24 2.13 -5.82 2.97
N ILE A 25 1.25 -6.17 3.91
CA ILE A 25 1.07 -7.54 4.40
C ILE A 25 0.65 -8.49 3.28
N SER A 26 1.00 -9.77 3.43
CA SER A 26 0.53 -10.84 2.56
C SER A 26 -0.36 -11.80 3.33
N ALA A 27 -1.63 -11.88 2.95
CA ALA A 27 -2.59 -12.76 3.59
C ALA A 27 -3.51 -13.41 2.55
N GLY A 28 -3.93 -14.64 2.81
CA GLY A 28 -4.82 -15.43 1.98
C GLY A 28 -5.95 -16.05 2.79
N VAL A 29 -7.09 -16.26 2.13
CA VAL A 29 -8.22 -17.01 2.66
C VAL A 29 -8.46 -18.20 1.74
N TYR A 30 -8.11 -19.39 2.20
CA TYR A 30 -8.24 -20.64 1.42
C TYR A 30 -9.46 -21.46 1.82
N LYS A 31 -10.00 -21.20 3.02
CA LYS A 31 -11.21 -21.81 3.55
C LYS A 31 -12.06 -20.73 4.23
N PRO A 32 -13.40 -20.84 4.22
CA PRO A 32 -14.27 -19.89 4.90
C PRO A 32 -13.87 -19.70 6.36
N GLY A 33 -13.72 -18.44 6.78
CA GLY A 33 -13.36 -18.09 8.16
C GLY A 33 -11.90 -18.33 8.57
N GLN A 34 -11.02 -18.77 7.65
CA GLN A 34 -9.62 -19.02 7.96
C GLN A 34 -8.70 -18.09 7.15
N VAL A 35 -8.14 -17.09 7.84
CA VAL A 35 -7.14 -16.18 7.29
C VAL A 35 -5.75 -16.71 7.64
N VAL A 36 -4.90 -16.83 6.63
CA VAL A 36 -3.51 -17.27 6.78
C VAL A 36 -2.62 -16.13 6.34
N ARG A 37 -1.72 -15.68 7.22
CA ARG A 37 -0.63 -14.78 6.86
C ARG A 37 0.47 -15.57 6.16
N THR A 38 0.96 -15.08 5.04
CA THR A 38 1.95 -15.78 4.20
C THR A 38 3.34 -15.15 4.26
N ASP A 39 3.49 -13.99 4.90
CA ASP A 39 4.76 -13.31 5.16
C ASP A 39 5.14 -13.33 6.65
N PRO A 40 6.44 -13.15 7.01
CA PRO A 40 6.87 -13.06 8.39
C PRO A 40 6.23 -11.88 9.15
N MET A 41 5.94 -12.08 10.45
CA MET A 41 5.40 -11.03 11.32
C MET A 41 6.34 -9.82 11.51
N THR A 42 7.62 -9.99 11.19
CA THR A 42 8.66 -8.95 11.30
C THR A 42 8.73 -8.05 10.07
N THR A 43 8.01 -8.37 8.99
CA THR A 43 7.98 -7.55 7.77
C THR A 43 7.06 -6.36 7.93
N HIS A 44 7.42 -5.23 7.32
CA HIS A 44 6.60 -4.02 7.29
C HIS A 44 5.19 -4.30 6.80
N CYS A 45 4.19 -3.84 7.55
CA CYS A 45 2.79 -4.19 7.37
C CYS A 45 1.95 -3.03 6.82
N PHE A 46 2.11 -1.83 7.38
CA PHE A 46 1.24 -0.70 7.06
C PHE A 46 2.00 0.63 7.03
N THR A 47 1.74 1.41 6.00
CA THR A 47 2.13 2.83 5.93
C THR A 47 0.87 3.68 5.97
N VAL A 48 0.77 4.61 6.92
CA VAL A 48 -0.44 5.43 7.16
C VAL A 48 -0.09 6.92 7.03
N GLY A 49 -0.96 7.72 6.42
CA GLY A 49 -0.70 9.15 6.31
C GLY A 49 -1.94 9.98 5.99
N GLU A 50 -1.86 11.27 6.31
CA GLU A 50 -2.87 12.24 5.92
C GLU A 50 -2.79 12.54 4.42
N LEU A 51 -3.95 12.76 3.78
CA LEU A 51 -3.99 13.24 2.40
C LEU A 51 -3.34 14.63 2.24
N SER A 52 -3.24 15.40 3.33
CA SER A 52 -2.54 16.70 3.39
C SER A 52 -1.02 16.59 3.55
N GLY A 53 -0.49 15.38 3.79
CA GLY A 53 0.93 15.13 4.05
C GLY A 53 1.43 15.53 5.45
N ARG A 54 0.53 15.88 6.37
CA ARG A 54 0.87 16.14 7.79
C ARG A 54 0.84 14.85 8.60
N ILE A 55 1.67 14.77 9.65
CA ILE A 55 1.54 13.72 10.67
C ILE A 55 0.72 14.29 11.82
N THR A 56 -0.53 13.86 11.92
CA THR A 56 -1.47 14.28 12.98
C THR A 56 -1.50 13.26 14.13
N PRO A 57 -2.03 13.62 15.32
CA PRO A 57 -2.21 12.68 16.43
C PRO A 57 -3.00 11.43 16.03
N ARG A 58 -4.10 11.58 15.27
CA ARG A 58 -4.90 10.43 14.80
C ARG A 58 -4.12 9.47 13.89
N VAL A 59 -3.19 9.95 13.06
CA VAL A 59 -2.35 9.07 12.25
C VAL A 59 -1.46 8.23 13.15
N ARG A 60 -0.89 8.83 14.21
CA ARG A 60 -0.08 8.10 15.19
C ARG A 60 -0.91 7.07 15.96
N GLU A 61 -2.14 7.41 16.34
CA GLU A 61 -3.07 6.49 16.98
C GLU A 61 -3.41 5.30 16.09
N VAL A 62 -3.70 5.54 14.80
CA VAL A 62 -3.96 4.47 13.82
C VAL A 62 -2.73 3.58 13.65
N VAL A 63 -1.54 4.16 13.53
CA VAL A 63 -0.28 3.39 13.43
C VAL A 63 -0.09 2.53 14.69
N ALA A 64 -0.28 3.10 15.88
CA ALA A 64 -0.16 2.36 17.14
C ALA A 64 -1.16 1.19 17.22
N ALA A 65 -2.40 1.40 16.77
CA ALA A 65 -3.40 0.33 16.71
C ALA A 65 -3.02 -0.79 15.73
N LEU A 66 -2.36 -0.47 14.61
CA LEU A 66 -1.94 -1.44 13.60
C LEU A 66 -0.68 -2.23 13.98
N GLN A 67 0.12 -1.73 14.94
CA GLN A 67 1.36 -2.39 15.38
C GLN A 67 1.15 -3.79 15.97
N VAL A 68 -0.07 -4.12 16.43
CA VAL A 68 -0.42 -5.48 16.89
C VAL A 68 -0.30 -6.53 15.76
N ILE A 69 -0.45 -6.11 14.50
CA ILE A 69 -0.33 -6.97 13.31
C ILE A 69 1.13 -7.06 12.86
N GLY A 70 1.92 -6.00 13.05
CA GLY A 70 3.34 -5.96 12.74
C GLY A 70 3.85 -4.53 12.49
N PRO A 71 5.13 -4.37 12.12
CA PRO A 71 5.76 -3.06 11.96
C PRO A 71 4.93 -2.15 11.05
N SER A 72 4.62 -0.95 11.54
CA SER A 72 3.75 0.02 10.87
C SER A 72 4.30 1.42 11.10
N GLU A 73 4.15 2.31 10.13
CA GLU A 73 4.75 3.64 10.16
C GLU A 73 3.81 4.74 9.68
N ALA A 74 4.06 5.96 10.16
CA ALA A 74 3.42 7.17 9.65
C ALA A 74 4.26 7.76 8.50
N THR A 75 3.62 8.31 7.48
CA THR A 75 4.27 8.99 6.36
C THR A 75 3.68 10.37 6.10
N THR A 76 4.53 11.29 5.64
CA THR A 76 4.12 12.59 5.06
C THR A 76 3.86 12.49 3.56
N ASN A 77 4.27 11.40 2.90
CA ASN A 77 4.06 11.16 1.48
C ASN A 77 3.16 9.93 1.25
N ILE A 78 1.90 10.03 1.68
CA ILE A 78 0.94 8.93 1.50
C ILE A 78 0.63 8.70 0.02
N TRP A 79 0.61 9.75 -0.80
CA TRP A 79 0.33 9.65 -2.22
C TRP A 79 1.39 8.86 -2.98
N GLY A 80 2.68 9.12 -2.73
CA GLY A 80 3.77 8.35 -3.28
C GLY A 80 3.69 6.87 -2.87
N ALA A 81 3.41 6.59 -1.59
CA ALA A 81 3.24 5.21 -1.12
C ALA A 81 2.07 4.48 -1.82
N ARG A 82 0.94 5.16 -2.02
CA ARG A 82 -0.21 4.57 -2.73
C ARG A 82 0.08 4.35 -4.21
N TRP A 83 0.70 5.31 -4.87
CA TRP A 83 1.08 5.20 -6.29
C TRP A 83 2.03 4.03 -6.49
N ALA A 84 3.08 3.93 -5.69
CA ALA A 84 4.04 2.83 -5.71
C ALA A 84 3.35 1.47 -5.62
N LYS A 85 2.44 1.32 -4.64
CA LYS A 85 1.68 0.09 -4.44
C LYS A 85 0.79 -0.24 -5.64
N MET A 86 0.17 0.77 -6.25
CA MET A 86 -0.67 0.58 -7.44
C MET A 86 0.16 0.10 -8.63
N VAL A 87 1.30 0.73 -8.91
CA VAL A 87 2.20 0.31 -10.01
C VAL A 87 2.66 -1.14 -9.78
N THR A 88 3.10 -1.47 -8.57
CA THR A 88 3.42 -2.85 -8.17
C THR A 88 2.29 -3.82 -8.48
N ASN A 89 1.05 -3.48 -8.12
CA ASN A 89 -0.11 -4.34 -8.37
C ASN A 89 -0.39 -4.49 -9.86
N CYS A 90 -0.30 -3.41 -10.65
CA CYS A 90 -0.53 -3.45 -12.09
C CYS A 90 0.49 -4.35 -12.79
N MET A 91 1.77 -4.28 -12.41
CA MET A 91 2.80 -5.13 -12.98
C MET A 91 2.66 -6.59 -12.52
N GLY A 92 2.50 -6.81 -11.21
CA GLY A 92 2.47 -8.16 -10.65
C GLY A 92 1.19 -8.93 -11.01
N ASN A 93 0.02 -8.34 -10.79
CA ASN A 93 -1.25 -9.05 -10.94
C ASN A 93 -1.60 -9.28 -12.41
N ALA A 94 -1.33 -8.32 -13.31
CA ALA A 94 -1.62 -8.50 -14.73
C ALA A 94 -0.75 -9.61 -15.33
N LEU A 95 0.55 -9.61 -15.04
CA LEU A 95 1.47 -10.64 -15.51
C LEU A 95 1.16 -12.00 -14.90
N ALA A 96 0.82 -12.07 -13.61
CA ALA A 96 0.39 -13.33 -12.98
C ALA A 96 -0.91 -13.88 -13.60
N GLY A 97 -1.84 -13.00 -13.98
CA GLY A 97 -3.05 -13.39 -14.69
C GLY A 97 -2.79 -13.97 -16.09
N LEU A 98 -1.80 -13.45 -16.81
CA LEU A 98 -1.45 -13.90 -18.16
C LEU A 98 -0.55 -15.14 -18.18
N MET A 99 0.45 -15.17 -17.30
CA MET A 99 1.54 -16.16 -17.33
C MET A 99 1.44 -17.21 -16.21
N GLY A 100 0.48 -17.05 -15.30
CA GLY A 100 0.33 -17.90 -14.13
C GLY A 100 1.27 -17.53 -12.96
N PRO A 101 1.22 -18.32 -11.88
CA PRO A 101 1.78 -17.95 -10.58
C PRO A 101 3.32 -17.93 -10.52
N ASN A 102 4.00 -18.51 -11.52
CA ASN A 102 5.46 -18.60 -11.56
C ASN A 102 6.13 -17.33 -12.13
N VAL A 103 5.37 -16.28 -12.44
CA VAL A 103 5.90 -15.06 -13.05
C VAL A 103 6.99 -14.38 -12.22
N ALA A 104 6.95 -14.54 -10.89
CA ALA A 104 7.96 -14.04 -9.96
C ALA A 104 9.36 -14.67 -10.16
N ARG A 105 9.45 -15.81 -10.87
CA ARG A 105 10.73 -16.46 -11.20
C ARG A 105 11.38 -15.91 -12.47
N HIS A 106 10.69 -15.04 -13.20
CA HIS A 106 11.22 -14.41 -14.40
C HIS A 106 11.83 -13.05 -14.07
N ASN A 107 13.04 -12.79 -14.59
CA ASN A 107 13.81 -11.56 -14.37
C ASN A 107 13.08 -10.29 -14.82
N VAL A 108 11.99 -10.42 -15.59
CA VAL A 108 11.14 -9.30 -16.04
C VAL A 108 10.53 -8.55 -14.86
N ILE A 109 10.17 -9.26 -13.78
CA ILE A 109 9.59 -8.63 -12.59
C ILE A 109 10.64 -7.82 -11.84
N SER A 110 11.89 -8.30 -11.76
CA SER A 110 12.97 -7.63 -11.04
C SER A 110 13.32 -6.25 -11.60
N LEU A 111 13.32 -6.10 -12.93
CA LEU A 111 13.56 -4.80 -13.60
C LEU A 111 12.39 -3.83 -13.40
N LEU A 112 11.17 -4.36 -13.49
CA LEU A 112 9.93 -3.60 -13.27
C LEU A 112 9.84 -3.06 -11.82
N TRP A 113 10.31 -3.81 -10.84
CA TRP A 113 10.39 -3.35 -9.44
C TRP A 113 11.33 -2.16 -9.24
N LEU A 114 12.46 -2.12 -9.95
CA LEU A 114 13.41 -1.01 -9.84
C LEU A 114 12.81 0.30 -10.39
N GLU A 115 12.11 0.22 -11.52
CA GLU A 115 11.38 1.36 -12.12
C GLU A 115 10.27 1.86 -11.19
N SER A 116 9.48 0.95 -10.61
CA SER A 116 8.43 1.35 -9.65
C SER A 116 8.99 2.01 -8.40
N ALA A 117 10.11 1.50 -7.87
CA ALA A 117 10.78 2.09 -6.72
C ALA A 117 11.35 3.49 -7.04
N TRP A 118 11.81 3.69 -8.27
CA TRP A 118 12.25 4.98 -8.78
C TRP A 118 11.10 5.98 -8.95
N GLU A 119 10.00 5.58 -9.60
CA GLU A 119 8.81 6.42 -9.77
C GLU A 119 8.15 6.77 -8.43
N ALA A 120 8.12 5.83 -7.47
CA ALA A 120 7.61 6.05 -6.12
C ALA A 120 8.37 7.14 -5.37
N LYS A 121 9.70 7.20 -5.53
CA LYS A 121 10.55 8.26 -4.97
C LYS A 121 10.41 9.58 -5.72
N SER A 122 10.09 9.52 -7.02
CA SER A 122 9.96 10.69 -7.90
C SER A 122 8.57 11.32 -7.86
N CYS A 123 7.56 10.59 -7.37
CA CYS A 123 6.20 11.08 -7.16
C CYS A 123 6.14 12.01 -5.92
N GLU A 124 6.62 13.23 -6.09
CA GLU A 124 6.00 14.40 -5.48
C GLU A 124 4.90 14.86 -6.45
N LEU A 125 3.67 14.36 -6.29
CA LEU A 125 2.54 14.93 -7.03
C LEU A 125 2.45 16.43 -6.67
N PRO A 126 2.25 17.34 -7.65
CA PRO A 126 2.11 18.75 -7.34
C PRO A 126 0.93 18.90 -6.38
N LYS A 127 1.20 19.49 -5.21
CA LYS A 127 0.18 19.89 -4.24
C LYS A 127 -0.78 20.81 -4.99
N ARG A 128 -1.96 20.30 -5.34
CA ARG A 128 -3.09 21.15 -5.76
C ARG A 128 -3.60 21.92 -4.56
#